data_AF-A0A967XWP4-F1
#
_entry.id   AF-A0A967XWP4-F1
#
_cell.length_a   1.000
_cell.length_b   1.000
_cell.length_c   1.000
_cell.angle_alpha   90.00
_cell.angle_beta   90.00
_cell.angle_gamma   90.00
#
_symmetry.space_group_name_H-M   'P 1'
#
loop_
_entity.id
_entity.type
_entity.pdbx_description
1 polymer ?
#
loop_
_entity_poly.entity_id
_entity_poly.type
_entity_poly.pdbx_seq_one_letter_code
_entity_poly.pdbx_strand_id
1 'polypeptide(L)' 'MSDYCQDCHYDYRARYGQRACPFNSFYWDFLARHRQKLEKNPRVAMMYRTWDRKDDGEKEKILKQAKTYKKILNDL' A
#
# COMPACT_ATOMS: atom_id res chain seq x y z
N MET A 1 6.40 -10.84 -10.23
CA MET A 1 7.13 -11.55 -11.30
C MET A 1 8.00 -12.59 -10.62
N SER A 2 7.33 -13.63 -10.09
CA SER A 2 7.86 -14.79 -9.37
C SER A 2 6.70 -15.77 -9.16
N ASP A 3 6.99 -16.99 -8.73
CA ASP A 3 6.03 -18.02 -8.29
C ASP A 3 5.73 -17.95 -6.78
N TYR A 4 6.45 -17.13 -6.01
CA TYR A 4 6.25 -16.94 -4.55
C TYR A 4 4.80 -16.65 -4.14
N CYS A 5 4.00 -16.04 -5.01
CA CYS A 5 2.62 -15.71 -4.70
C CYS A 5 1.66 -16.91 -4.80
N GLN A 6 2.06 -18.04 -5.39
CA GLN A 6 1.20 -19.21 -5.60
C GLN A 6 0.80 -19.88 -4.28
N ASP A 7 1.78 -20.11 -3.40
CA ASP A 7 1.57 -20.76 -2.10
C ASP A 7 1.61 -19.76 -0.93
N CYS A 8 1.56 -18.45 -1.21
CA CYS A 8 1.60 -17.43 -0.18
C CYS A 8 0.29 -17.42 0.62
N HIS A 9 0.39 -17.25 1.94
CA HIS A 9 -0.78 -17.03 2.79
C HIS A 9 -1.59 -15.80 2.35
N TYR A 10 -0.93 -14.76 1.84
CA TYR A 10 -1.56 -13.52 1.41
C TYR A 10 -2.03 -13.58 -0.04
N ASP A 11 -3.20 -13.01 -0.30
CA ASP A 11 -3.71 -12.75 -1.65
C ASP A 11 -3.11 -11.45 -2.19
N TYR A 12 -2.31 -11.59 -3.26
CA TYR A 12 -1.68 -10.47 -3.95
C TYR A 12 -2.67 -9.61 -4.73
N ARG A 13 -3.85 -10.13 -5.07
CA ARG A 13 -4.91 -9.40 -5.79
C ARG A 13 -5.76 -8.56 -4.84
N ALA A 14 -5.87 -8.96 -3.57
CA ALA A 14 -6.61 -8.23 -2.56
C ALA A 14 -5.90 -6.91 -2.17
N ARG A 15 -6.66 -5.80 -2.17
CA ARG A 15 -6.15 -4.47 -1.80
C ARG A 15 -6.17 -4.20 -0.29
N TYR A 16 -7.16 -4.76 0.39
CA TYR A 16 -7.38 -4.66 1.84
C TYR A 16 -8.14 -5.90 2.33
N GLY A 17 -8.17 -6.11 3.65
CA GLY A 17 -8.78 -7.30 4.28
C GLY A 17 -7.74 -8.21 4.95
N GLN A 18 -8.21 -9.26 5.63
CA GLN A 18 -7.37 -10.10 6.51
C GLN A 18 -6.21 -10.79 5.80
N ARG A 19 -6.38 -11.17 4.52
CA ARG A 19 -5.35 -11.85 3.72
C ARG A 19 -4.72 -10.94 2.66
N ALA A 20 -5.00 -9.64 2.68
CA ALA A 20 -4.43 -8.75 1.67
C ALA A 20 -2.91 -8.68 1.79
N CYS A 21 -2.20 -8.82 0.67
CA CYS A 21 -0.74 -8.71 0.68
C CYS A 21 -0.28 -7.39 1.33
N PRO A 22 0.57 -7.44 2.38
CA PRO A 22 0.99 -6.24 3.09
C PRO A 22 1.63 -5.19 2.17
N PHE A 23 2.38 -5.64 1.16
CA PHE A 23 3.00 -4.77 0.16
C PHE A 23 2.01 -3.86 -0.57
N ASN A 24 0.79 -4.33 -0.85
CA ASN A 24 -0.22 -3.50 -1.51
C ASN A 24 -0.57 -2.27 -0.67
N SER A 25 -0.71 -2.44 0.64
CA SER A 25 -1.03 -1.35 1.56
C SER A 25 0.19 -0.48 1.90
N PHE A 26 1.35 -1.12 2.16
CA PHE A 26 2.60 -0.42 2.49
C PHE A 26 3.14 0.44 1.35
N TYR A 27 2.99 -0.01 0.11
CA TYR A 27 3.41 0.76 -1.05
C TYR A 27 2.74 2.14 -1.10
N TRP A 28 1.41 2.17 -0.92
CA TRP A 28 0.66 3.42 -0.93
C TRP A 28 0.85 4.24 0.34
N ASP A 29 0.92 3.61 1.51
CA ASP A 29 1.26 4.28 2.77
C ASP A 29 2.62 4.98 2.68
N PHE A 30 3.63 4.32 2.08
CA PHE A 30 4.95 4.88 1.84
C PHE A 30 4.91 6.12 0.94
N LEU A 31 4.19 6.05 -0.17
CA LEU A 31 4.06 7.20 -1.08
C LEU A 31 3.32 8.35 -0.40
N ALA A 32 2.22 8.07 0.31
CA ALA A 32 1.43 9.09 0.99
C ALA A 32 2.25 9.81 2.07
N ARG A 33 2.95 9.08 2.95
CA ARG A 33 3.76 9.66 4.04
C ARG A 33 4.99 10.45 3.57
N HIS A 34 5.46 10.22 2.35
CA HIS A 34 6.67 10.87 1.81
C HIS A 34 6.40 11.78 0.62
N ARG A 35 5.14 12.14 0.39
CA ARG A 35 4.73 12.99 -0.73
C ARG A 35 5.57 14.26 -0.85
N GLN A 36 5.73 15.02 0.24
CA GLN A 36 6.51 16.26 0.22
C GLN A 36 7.96 16.08 -0.26
N LYS A 37 8.56 14.91 -0.02
CA LYS A 37 9.94 14.61 -0.42
C LYS A 37 10.02 14.06 -1.85
N LEU A 38 9.00 13.34 -2.30
CA LEU A 38 9.06 12.52 -3.51
C LEU A 38 8.18 13.05 -4.66
N GLU A 39 7.25 13.97 -4.41
CA GLU A 39 6.31 14.45 -5.43
C GLU A 39 7.00 15.15 -6.62
N LYS A 40 8.17 15.75 -6.38
CA LYS A 40 8.98 16.39 -7.42
C LYS A 40 9.78 15.39 -8.27
N ASN A 41 9.83 14.11 -7.88
CA ASN A 41 10.57 13.10 -8.63
C ASN A 41 9.73 12.60 -9.82
N PRO A 42 10.18 12.81 -11.07
CA PRO A 42 9.43 12.43 -12.27
C PRO A 42 9.08 10.92 -12.33
N ARG A 43 9.92 10.06 -11.75
CA ARG A 43 9.74 8.60 -11.78
C ARG A 43 8.48 8.15 -11.01
N VAL A 44 8.09 8.88 -9.97
CA VAL A 44 6.94 8.54 -9.11
C VAL A 44 5.74 9.45 -9.35
N ALA A 45 5.85 10.43 -10.25
CA ALA A 45 4.79 11.40 -10.53
C ALA A 45 3.48 10.71 -10.97
N MET A 46 3.56 9.66 -11.79
CA MET A 46 2.39 8.90 -12.24
C MET A 46 1.72 8.10 -11.11
N MET A 47 2.49 7.69 -10.10
CA MET A 47 1.97 6.98 -8.93
C MET A 47 1.17 7.94 -8.06
N TYR A 48 1.67 9.16 -7.84
CA TYR A 48 0.91 10.22 -7.14
C TYR A 48 -0.36 10.61 -7.90
N ARG A 49 -0.31 10.76 -9.24
CA ARG A 49 -1.53 10.97 -10.05
C ARG A 49 -2.54 9.83 -9.92
N THR A 50 -2.07 8.59 -9.77
CA THR A 50 -2.94 7.43 -9.56
C THR A 50 -3.51 7.41 -8.15
N TRP A 51 -2.72 7.81 -7.15
CA TRP A 51 -3.18 7.98 -5.78
C TRP A 51 -4.26 9.07 -5.68
N ASP A 52 -4.06 10.22 -6.32
CA ASP A 52 -4.97 11.36 -6.26
C ASP A 52 -6.33 11.07 -6.89
N ARG A 53 -6.37 10.22 -7.93
CA ARG A 53 -7.60 9.75 -8.58
C ARG A 53 -8.40 8.73 -7.76
N LYS A 54 -7.84 8.17 -6.68
CA LYS A 54 -8.60 7.26 -5.81
C LYS A 54 -9.61 8.07 -5.00
N ASP A 55 -10.76 7.45 -4.76
CA ASP A 55 -11.74 7.96 -3.80
C ASP A 55 -11.14 8.04 -2.39
N ASP A 56 -11.57 9.01 -1.60
CA ASP A 56 -11.02 9.22 -0.26
C ASP A 56 -11.32 8.05 0.68
N GLY A 57 -12.48 7.40 0.55
CA GLY A 57 -12.80 6.19 1.28
C GLY A 57 -11.89 5.00 0.91
N GLU A 58 -11.47 4.90 -0.35
CA GLU A 58 -10.47 3.91 -0.78
C GLU A 58 -9.09 4.21 -0.18
N LYS A 59 -8.67 5.49 -0.20
CA LYS A 59 -7.40 5.91 0.42
C LYS A 59 -7.38 5.58 1.91
N GLU A 60 -8.45 5.90 2.63
CA GLU A 60 -8.58 5.61 4.06
C GLU A 60 -8.48 4.11 4.36
N LYS A 61 -9.16 3.25 3.60
CA LYS A 61 -9.09 1.80 3.75
C LYS A 61 -7.66 1.28 3.59
N ILE A 62 -6.95 1.76 2.58
CA ILE A 62 -5.55 1.37 2.31
C ILE A 62 -4.64 1.81 3.46
N LEU A 63 -4.75 3.07 3.91
CA LEU A 63 -3.93 3.59 5.00
C LEU A 63 -4.24 2.91 6.34
N LYS A 64 -5.52 2.60 6.61
CA LYS A 64 -5.93 1.84 7.79
C LYS A 64 -5.35 0.43 7.78
N GLN A 65 -5.40 -0.26 6.64
CA GLN A 65 -4.79 -1.58 6.48
C GLN A 65 -3.29 -1.54 6.77
N ALA A 66 -2.57 -0.57 6.19
CA ALA A 66 -1.14 -0.40 6.43
C ALA A 66 -0.84 -0.11 7.91
N LYS A 67 -1.67 0.69 8.58
CA LYS A 67 -1.54 0.96 10.03
C LYS A 67 -1.71 -0.31 10.85
N THR A 68 -2.68 -1.17 10.53
CA THR A 68 -2.88 -2.46 11.20
C THR A 68 -1.66 -3.34 11.07
N TYR A 69 -1.13 -3.52 9.85
CA TYR A 69 0.06 -4.35 9.66
C TYR A 69 1.31 -3.79 10.35
N LYS A 70 1.51 -2.46 10.33
CA LYS A 70 2.60 -1.82 11.08
C LYS A 70 2.50 -2.08 12.59
N LYS A 71 1.29 -2.03 13.15
CA LYS A 71 1.06 -2.34 14.56
C LYS A 71 1.47 -3.78 14.87
N ILE A 72 0.98 -4.74 14.08
CA ILE A 72 1.33 -6.15 14.24
C ILE A 72 2.85 -6.36 14.20
N LEU A 73 3.54 -5.73 13.26
CA LEU A 73 5.00 -5.88 13.11
C LEU A 73 5.80 -5.25 14.26
N ASN A 74 5.33 -4.14 14.82
CA ASN A 74 6.01 -3.46 15.92
C ASN A 74 5.75 -4.11 17.29
N ASP A 75 4.70 -4.93 17.39
CA ASP A 75 4.32 -5.67 18.60
C ASP A 75 4.97 -7.09 18.65
N LEU A 76 5.84 -7.42 17.68
CA LEU A 76 6.68 -8.64 17.64
C LEU A 76 7.96 -8.47 18.47
#